data_AF-A0A841QIM1-F1
#
_entry.id   AF-A0A841QIM1-F1
#
_cell.length_a   1.000
_cell.length_b   1.000
_cell.length_c   1.000
_cell.angle_alpha   90.00
_cell.angle_beta   90.00
_cell.angle_gamma   90.00
#
_symmetry.space_group_name_H-M   'P 1'
#
loop_
_entity.id
_entity.type
_entity.pdbx_description
1 polymer ?
#
loop_
_entity_poly.entity_id
_entity_poly.type
_entity_poly.pdbx_seq_one_letter_code
_entity_poly.pdbx_strand_id
1 'polypeptide(L)'
;MARKKQIITPRMWDKLSDAEQQQARREIITRVRDALKRSPHTALELRACVPAEMKGAFPVVLRSLLDAGEVASLGHSVYAAVPWMPQTSAVRADVTADLIIGVLSSERRAGADATELADDLLLPVPQIRAALVELEEAGLICEAKASGHYRMISRRMAMEVRHGASGRIFADVRHA
;
A
#
# COMPACT_ATOMS: atom_id res chain seq x y z
N MET A 1 25.04 26.42 17.54
CA MET A 1 24.09 26.69 16.42
C MET A 1 23.30 25.42 16.14
N ALA A 2 22.04 25.35 16.60
CA ALA A 2 21.18 24.20 16.31
C ALA A 2 20.71 24.30 14.84
N ARG A 3 21.13 23.35 13.99
CA ARG A 3 20.55 23.18 12.65
C ARG A 3 19.05 22.94 12.84
N LYS A 4 18.20 23.88 12.42
CA LYS A 4 16.77 23.63 12.23
C LYS A 4 16.66 22.35 11.40
N LYS A 5 16.10 21.27 11.97
CA LYS A 5 15.67 20.11 11.20
C LYS A 5 14.70 20.65 10.15
N GLN A 6 15.13 20.76 8.90
CA GLN A 6 14.21 20.98 7.80
C GLN A 6 13.23 19.82 7.84
N ILE A 7 11.98 20.13 8.16
CA ILE A 7 10.88 19.17 8.03
C ILE A 7 10.69 19.01 6.54
N ILE A 8 11.21 17.92 5.99
CA ILE A 8 11.02 17.61 4.58
C ILE A 8 9.61 17.06 4.43
N THR A 9 8.70 17.89 3.92
CA THR A 9 7.33 17.49 3.63
C THR A 9 7.32 16.70 2.32
N PRO A 10 6.87 15.43 2.34
CA PRO A 10 6.78 14.65 1.13
C PRO A 10 5.72 15.19 0.18
N ARG A 11 6.01 15.16 -1.12
CA ARG A 11 5.11 15.65 -2.17
C ARG A 11 4.54 14.47 -2.97
N MET A 12 3.33 14.66 -3.48
CA MET A 12 2.71 13.72 -4.43
C MET A 12 3.57 13.59 -5.70
N TRP A 13 3.50 12.43 -6.36
CA TRP A 13 4.26 12.13 -7.58
C TRP A 13 4.16 13.22 -8.65
N ASP A 14 2.95 13.68 -8.97
CA ASP A 14 2.68 14.69 -10.00
C ASP A 14 3.24 16.09 -9.66
N LYS A 15 3.74 16.28 -8.43
CA LYS A 15 4.36 17.53 -7.97
C LYS A 15 5.89 17.44 -7.93
N LEU A 16 6.47 16.31 -8.33
CA LEU A 16 7.90 16.11 -8.50
C LEU A 16 8.30 16.46 -9.94
N SER A 17 9.47 17.07 -10.11
CA SER A 17 10.10 17.22 -11.43
C SER A 17 10.56 15.88 -11.98
N ASP A 18 10.79 15.79 -13.30
CA ASP A 18 11.22 14.54 -13.95
C ASP A 18 12.52 13.98 -13.35
N ALA A 19 13.47 14.85 -13.00
CA ALA A 19 14.71 14.45 -12.34
C ALA A 19 14.45 13.85 -10.95
N GLU A 20 13.55 14.44 -10.17
CA GLU A 20 13.14 13.94 -8.86
C GLU A 20 12.37 12.63 -8.97
N GLN A 21 11.48 12.51 -9.95
CA GLN A 21 10.74 11.28 -10.27
C GLN A 21 11.70 10.14 -10.61
N GLN A 22 12.68 10.39 -11.49
CA GLN A 22 13.66 9.38 -11.90
C GLN A 22 14.58 8.99 -10.73
N GLN A 23 14.93 9.93 -9.86
CA GLN A 23 15.68 9.64 -8.65
C GLN A 23 14.86 8.80 -7.67
N ALA A 24 13.62 9.20 -7.38
CA ALA A 24 12.72 8.48 -6.51
C ALA A 24 12.45 7.06 -7.02
N ARG A 25 12.24 6.89 -8.33
CA ARG A 25 12.06 5.59 -8.96
C ARG A 25 13.25 4.67 -8.71
N ARG A 26 14.48 5.12 -8.98
CA ARG A 26 15.69 4.32 -8.78
C ARG A 26 15.88 3.90 -7.33
N GLU A 27 15.71 4.84 -6.40
CA GLU A 27 15.87 4.56 -4.96
C GLU A 27 14.80 3.61 -4.46
N ILE A 28 13.52 3.85 -4.78
CA ILE A 28 12.40 3.01 -4.34
C ILE A 28 12.52 1.59 -4.88
N ILE A 29 12.85 1.41 -6.17
CA ILE A 29 13.05 0.07 -6.75
C ILE A 29 14.14 -0.67 -5.99
N THR A 30 15.26 0.00 -5.69
CA THR A 30 16.38 -0.61 -4.95
C THR A 30 15.93 -1.06 -3.57
N ARG A 31 15.27 -0.18 -2.81
CA ARG A 31 14.77 -0.47 -1.45
C ARG A 31 13.75 -1.59 -1.43
N VAL A 32 12.78 -1.57 -2.35
CA VAL A 32 11.74 -2.60 -2.46
C VAL A 32 12.37 -3.95 -2.79
N ARG A 33 13.24 -4.02 -3.80
CA ARG A 33 13.93 -5.27 -4.15
C ARG A 33 14.78 -5.78 -2.99
N ASP A 34 15.51 -4.92 -2.30
CA ASP A 34 16.35 -5.33 -1.17
C ASP A 34 15.54 -5.83 0.03
N ALA A 35 14.37 -5.23 0.31
CA ALA A 35 13.44 -5.72 1.32
C ALA A 35 12.89 -7.10 0.91
N LEU A 36 12.38 -7.22 -0.32
CA LEU A 36 11.73 -8.43 -0.82
C LEU A 36 12.68 -9.62 -1.02
N LYS A 37 14.00 -9.39 -1.18
CA LYS A 37 15.02 -10.46 -1.17
C LYS A 37 15.01 -11.27 0.14
N ARG A 38 14.61 -10.66 1.25
CA ARG A 38 14.68 -11.27 2.59
C ARG A 38 13.41 -12.03 2.94
N SER A 39 12.26 -11.46 2.60
CA SER A 39 10.94 -12.05 2.88
C SER A 39 9.82 -11.27 2.18
N PRO A 40 8.61 -11.83 2.08
CA PRO A 40 7.42 -11.07 1.75
C PRO A 40 7.13 -9.96 2.77
N HIS A 41 6.58 -8.84 2.29
CA HIS A 41 6.29 -7.63 3.06
C HIS A 41 4.95 -7.00 2.69
N THR A 42 4.28 -6.36 3.64
CA THR A 42 3.07 -5.57 3.33
C THR A 42 3.42 -4.31 2.54
N ALA A 43 2.45 -3.73 1.83
CA ALA A 43 2.61 -2.42 1.18
C ALA A 43 3.09 -1.34 2.15
N LEU A 44 2.60 -1.33 3.40
CA LEU A 44 3.01 -0.36 4.42
C LEU A 44 4.43 -0.60 4.93
N GLU A 45 4.85 -1.86 5.09
CA GLU A 45 6.24 -2.21 5.45
C GLU A 45 7.21 -1.78 4.35
N LEU A 46 6.88 -2.05 3.09
CA LEU A 46 7.68 -1.60 1.95
C LEU A 46 7.74 -0.07 1.87
N ARG A 47 6.62 0.62 2.11
CA ARG A 47 6.57 2.09 2.17
C ARG A 47 7.41 2.64 3.32
N ALA A 48 7.50 1.93 4.44
CA ALA A 48 8.30 2.34 5.58
C ALA A 48 9.82 2.28 5.31
N CYS A 49 10.27 1.44 4.37
CA CYS A 49 11.66 1.37 3.93
C CYS A 49 12.08 2.51 2.98
N VAL A 50 11.13 3.30 2.47
CA VAL A 50 11.37 4.39 1.53
C VAL A 50 11.65 5.70 2.28
N PRO A 51 12.63 6.52 1.83
CA PRO A 51 12.88 7.84 2.41
C PRO A 51 11.60 8.69 2.48
N ALA A 52 11.46 9.47 3.56
CA ALA A 52 10.23 10.20 3.84
C ALA A 52 9.80 11.05 2.64
N GLU A 53 10.74 11.79 2.06
CA GLU A 53 10.60 12.69 0.92
C GLU A 53 10.11 12.02 -0.37
N MET A 54 10.26 10.70 -0.49
CA MET A 54 9.86 9.91 -1.66
C MET A 54 8.58 9.11 -1.43
N LYS A 55 7.93 9.22 -0.25
CA LYS A 55 6.74 8.43 0.08
C LYS A 55 5.54 8.64 -0.85
N GLY A 56 5.42 9.82 -1.45
CA GLY A 56 4.38 10.09 -2.46
C GLY A 56 4.65 9.46 -3.82
N ALA A 57 5.89 9.07 -4.10
CA ALA A 57 6.28 8.34 -5.31
C ALA A 57 6.11 6.82 -5.19
N PHE A 58 6.12 6.30 -3.95
CA PHE A 58 6.09 4.87 -3.68
C PHE A 58 4.92 4.12 -4.34
N PRO A 59 3.65 4.57 -4.25
CA PRO A 59 2.54 3.83 -4.83
C PRO A 59 2.66 3.69 -6.36
N VAL A 60 3.13 4.73 -7.04
CA VAL A 60 3.33 4.74 -8.50
C VAL A 60 4.43 3.75 -8.88
N VAL A 61 5.55 3.76 -8.15
CA VAL A 61 6.69 2.88 -8.44
C VAL A 61 6.35 1.42 -8.12
N LEU A 62 5.69 1.13 -7.00
CA LEU A 62 5.26 -0.23 -6.67
C LEU A 62 4.29 -0.79 -7.72
N ARG A 63 3.34 0.02 -8.20
CA ARG A 63 2.46 -0.37 -9.32
C ARG A 63 3.25 -0.72 -10.57
N SER A 64 4.26 0.08 -10.93
CA SER A 64 5.10 -0.22 -12.10
C SER A 64 5.87 -1.55 -11.98
N LEU A 65 6.23 -1.97 -10.76
CA LEU A 65 6.89 -3.26 -10.51
C LEU A 65 5.91 -4.44 -10.62
N LEU A 66 4.65 -4.25 -10.24
CA LEU A 66 3.57 -5.24 -10.43
C LEU A 66 3.24 -5.41 -11.91
N ASP A 67 3.07 -4.29 -12.62
CA ASP A 67 2.76 -4.30 -14.06
C ASP A 67 3.89 -4.94 -14.88
N ALA A 68 5.14 -4.77 -14.43
CA ALA A 68 6.31 -5.43 -15.02
C ALA A 68 6.48 -6.91 -14.61
N GLY A 69 5.67 -7.42 -13.69
CA GLY A 69 5.77 -8.79 -13.17
C GLY A 69 7.01 -9.06 -12.30
N GLU A 70 7.68 -8.01 -11.81
CA GLU A 70 8.85 -8.16 -10.93
C GLU A 70 8.47 -8.50 -9.48
N VAL A 71 7.27 -8.07 -9.08
CA VAL A 71 6.69 -8.27 -7.75
C VAL A 71 5.28 -8.83 -7.95
N ALA A 72 4.83 -9.69 -7.05
CA ALA A 72 3.45 -10.19 -7.02
C ALA A 72 2.81 -9.88 -5.67
N SER A 73 1.50 -9.60 -5.68
CA SER A 73 0.69 -9.63 -4.48
C SER A 73 0.30 -11.08 -4.16
N LEU A 74 0.48 -11.48 -2.91
CA LEU A 74 0.10 -12.78 -2.38
C LEU A 74 -1.25 -12.74 -1.63
N GLY A 75 -1.99 -11.62 -1.76
CA GLY A 75 -3.18 -11.33 -0.97
C GLY A 75 -2.87 -10.65 0.37
N HIS A 76 -3.92 -10.14 1.04
CA HIS A 76 -3.82 -9.41 2.32
C HIS A 76 -2.82 -8.25 2.30
N SER A 77 -2.70 -7.54 1.18
CA SER A 77 -1.75 -6.45 0.98
C SER A 77 -0.27 -6.85 1.10
N VAL A 78 0.07 -8.14 0.96
CA VAL A 78 1.44 -8.66 1.03
C VAL A 78 2.03 -8.86 -0.35
N TYR A 79 3.28 -8.44 -0.49
CA TYR A 79 4.04 -8.43 -1.72
C TYR A 79 5.28 -9.31 -1.57
N ALA A 80 5.61 -10.05 -2.63
CA ALA A 80 6.82 -10.86 -2.72
C ALA A 80 7.55 -10.61 -4.05
N ALA A 81 8.87 -10.72 -4.04
CA ALA A 81 9.63 -10.77 -5.28
C ALA A 81 9.20 -12.01 -6.08
N VAL A 82 8.99 -11.87 -7.38
CA VAL A 82 8.73 -13.01 -8.26
C VAL A 82 10.09 -13.53 -8.72
N PRO A 83 10.62 -14.65 -8.17
CA PRO A 83 11.61 -15.40 -8.93
C PRO A 83 10.88 -15.83 -10.19
N TRP A 84 11.42 -15.50 -11.37
CA TRP A 84 10.81 -15.77 -12.68
C TRP A 84 10.37 -17.25 -12.77
N MET A 85 9.13 -17.53 -12.40
CA MET A 85 8.56 -18.87 -12.33
C MET A 85 7.40 -18.90 -13.33
N PRO A 86 7.53 -19.63 -14.44
CA PRO A 86 6.58 -19.59 -15.55
C PRO A 86 5.19 -20.21 -15.26
N GLN A 87 4.85 -20.48 -13.99
CA GLN A 87 3.62 -21.20 -13.61
C GLN A 87 2.77 -20.50 -12.53
N THR A 88 3.13 -19.31 -12.07
CA THR A 88 2.28 -18.55 -11.13
C THR A 88 1.30 -17.67 -11.88
N SER A 89 0.00 -17.80 -11.57
CA SER A 89 -1.01 -16.86 -12.06
C SER A 89 -0.88 -15.55 -11.29
N ALA A 90 -0.77 -14.42 -12.00
CA ALA A 90 -0.75 -13.12 -11.34
C ALA A 90 -2.08 -12.89 -10.60
N VAL A 91 -2.02 -12.68 -9.28
CA VAL A 91 -3.15 -12.14 -8.53
C VAL A 91 -3.24 -10.65 -8.89
N ARG A 92 -4.42 -10.20 -9.31
CA ARG A 92 -4.65 -8.78 -9.63
C ARG A 92 -4.51 -7.97 -8.35
N ALA A 93 -3.40 -7.24 -8.23
CA ALA A 93 -3.10 -6.38 -7.10
C ALA A 93 -3.61 -4.96 -7.37
N ASP A 94 -4.17 -4.31 -6.35
CA ASP A 94 -4.41 -2.87 -6.35
C ASP A 94 -3.65 -2.22 -5.20
N VAL A 95 -2.55 -1.53 -5.54
CA VAL A 95 -1.67 -0.86 -4.57
C VAL A 95 -2.42 0.18 -3.74
N THR A 96 -3.39 0.87 -4.31
CA THR A 96 -4.16 1.91 -3.61
C THR A 96 -5.07 1.26 -2.58
N ALA A 97 -5.83 0.25 -3.01
CA ALA A 97 -6.71 -0.52 -2.15
C ALA A 97 -5.92 -1.19 -1.00
N ASP A 98 -4.77 -1.78 -1.32
CA ASP A 98 -3.90 -2.45 -0.34
C ASP A 98 -3.35 -1.48 0.71
N LEU A 99 -2.99 -0.26 0.31
CA LEU A 99 -2.57 0.80 1.23
C LEU A 99 -3.71 1.28 2.13
N ILE A 100 -4.92 1.46 1.57
CA ILE A 100 -6.12 1.85 2.33
C ILE A 100 -6.46 0.75 3.36
N ILE A 101 -6.50 -0.52 2.94
CA ILE A 101 -6.71 -1.66 3.83
C ILE A 101 -5.64 -1.68 4.93
N GLY A 102 -4.38 -1.44 4.58
CA GLY A 102 -3.29 -1.35 5.55
C GLY A 102 -3.55 -0.28 6.61
N VAL A 103 -3.95 0.92 6.20
CA VAL A 103 -4.25 2.03 7.13
C VAL A 103 -5.49 1.73 7.97
N LEU A 104 -6.59 1.29 7.36
CA LEU A 104 -7.85 1.04 8.06
C LEU A 104 -7.80 -0.19 9.00
N SER A 105 -6.96 -1.17 8.70
CA SER A 105 -6.71 -2.32 9.58
C SER A 105 -5.82 -1.97 10.79
N SER A 106 -5.07 -0.86 10.71
CA SER A 106 -4.20 -0.36 11.79
C SER A 106 -4.97 0.51 12.80
N GLU A 107 -5.72 -0.13 13.69
CA GLU A 107 -6.35 0.43 14.91
C GLU A 107 -7.15 1.76 14.80
N ARG A 108 -7.52 2.22 13.60
CA ARG A 108 -8.41 3.36 13.38
C ARG A 108 -9.88 3.00 13.61
N ARG A 109 -10.28 2.88 14.88
CA ARG A 109 -11.68 2.58 15.25
C ARG A 109 -12.69 3.62 14.79
N ALA A 110 -12.29 4.88 14.67
CA ALA A 110 -13.15 5.96 14.17
C ALA A 110 -13.39 5.89 12.66
N GLY A 111 -12.63 5.06 11.94
CA GLY A 111 -12.52 5.12 10.49
C GLY A 111 -11.62 6.26 10.04
N ALA A 112 -11.57 6.50 8.74
CA ALA A 112 -10.93 7.67 8.14
C ALA A 112 -11.74 8.11 6.92
N ASP A 113 -11.79 9.41 6.67
CA ASP A 113 -12.41 9.93 5.44
C ASP A 113 -11.42 9.95 4.25
N ALA A 114 -11.93 10.24 3.06
CA ALA A 114 -11.14 10.23 1.84
C ALA A 114 -10.02 11.30 1.81
N THR A 115 -10.20 12.41 2.53
CA THR A 115 -9.22 13.50 2.63
C THR A 115 -8.11 13.11 3.59
N GLU A 116 -8.46 12.57 4.76
CA GLU A 116 -7.50 12.06 5.74
C GLU A 116 -6.63 10.96 5.13
N LEU A 117 -7.25 10.00 4.42
CA LEU A 117 -6.53 8.93 3.73
C LEU A 117 -5.65 9.47 2.60
N ALA A 118 -6.11 10.47 1.85
CA ALA A 118 -5.32 11.12 0.80
C ALA A 118 -4.06 11.79 1.37
N ASP A 119 -4.19 12.47 2.51
CA ASP A 119 -3.08 13.12 3.19
C ASP A 119 -2.08 12.09 3.77
N ASP A 120 -2.57 11.06 4.44
CA ASP A 120 -1.74 9.99 5.03
C ASP A 120 -0.97 9.18 3.99
N LEU A 121 -1.63 8.89 2.87
CA LEU A 121 -1.09 8.07 1.78
C LEU A 121 -0.36 8.90 0.73
N LEU A 122 -0.54 10.22 0.73
CA LEU A 122 -0.04 11.17 -0.27
C LEU A 122 -0.53 10.80 -1.67
N LEU A 123 -1.83 10.53 -1.77
CA LEU A 123 -2.52 10.15 -3.01
C LEU A 123 -3.63 11.15 -3.33
N PRO A 124 -3.98 11.36 -4.61
CA PRO A 124 -5.09 12.23 -4.98
C PRO A 124 -6.43 11.76 -4.38
N VAL A 125 -7.20 12.69 -3.82
CA VAL A 125 -8.55 12.41 -3.26
C VAL A 125 -9.46 11.67 -4.24
N PRO A 126 -9.52 11.99 -5.56
CA PRO A 126 -10.36 11.24 -6.49
C PRO A 126 -9.96 9.76 -6.59
N GLN A 127 -8.66 9.46 -6.53
CA GLN A 127 -8.14 8.09 -6.56
C GLN A 127 -8.51 7.34 -5.28
N ILE A 128 -8.42 7.98 -4.13
CA ILE A 128 -8.87 7.41 -2.85
C ILE A 128 -10.37 7.13 -2.88
N ARG A 129 -11.19 8.07 -3.37
CA ARG A 129 -12.65 7.90 -3.46
C ARG A 129 -13.04 6.71 -4.35
N ALA A 130 -12.42 6.59 -5.52
CA ALA A 130 -12.67 5.45 -6.41
C ALA A 130 -12.34 4.12 -5.73
N ALA A 131 -11.18 4.03 -5.07
CA ALA A 131 -10.78 2.82 -4.35
C ALA A 131 -11.70 2.51 -3.15
N LEU A 132 -12.19 3.52 -2.43
CA LEU A 132 -13.14 3.33 -1.33
C LEU A 132 -14.47 2.75 -1.83
N VAL A 133 -14.99 3.22 -2.97
CA VAL A 133 -16.21 2.67 -3.58
C VAL A 133 -16.01 1.20 -3.92
N GLU A 134 -14.93 0.85 -4.62
CA GLU A 134 -14.65 -0.55 -4.99
C GLU A 134 -14.48 -1.45 -3.76
N LEU A 135 -13.80 -0.96 -2.71
CA LEU A 135 -13.61 -1.70 -1.46
C LEU A 135 -14.93 -1.89 -0.68
N GLU A 136 -15.83 -0.92 -0.73
CA GLU A 136 -17.15 -1.00 -0.10
C GLU A 136 -18.07 -1.96 -0.86
N GLU A 137 -18.10 -1.88 -2.20
CA GLU A 137 -18.85 -2.80 -3.07
C GLU A 137 -18.36 -4.25 -2.92
N ALA A 138 -17.05 -4.44 -2.73
CA ALA A 138 -16.45 -5.74 -2.43
C ALA A 138 -16.74 -6.24 -0.99
N GLY A 139 -17.42 -5.45 -0.15
CA GLY A 139 -17.75 -5.79 1.24
C GLY A 139 -16.54 -5.83 2.18
N LEU A 140 -15.43 -5.18 1.81
CA LEU A 140 -14.20 -5.18 2.61
C LEU A 140 -14.19 -4.08 3.68
N ILE A 141 -14.84 -2.96 3.38
CA ILE A 141 -15.00 -1.82 4.27
C ILE A 141 -16.48 -1.43 4.35
N CYS A 142 -16.81 -0.56 5.30
CA CYS A 142 -18.13 0.05 5.40
C CYS A 142 -18.03 1.47 5.96
N GLU A 143 -19.06 2.28 5.74
CA GLU A 143 -19.20 3.56 6.42
C GLU A 143 -19.16 3.37 7.96
N ALA A 144 -18.45 4.27 8.63
CA ALA A 144 -18.36 4.35 10.07
C ALA A 144 -19.56 5.13 10.63
N LYS A 145 -19.58 5.38 11.94
CA LYS A 145 -20.67 6.15 12.56
C LYS A 145 -20.71 7.61 12.10
N ALA A 146 -19.54 8.18 11.80
CA ALA A 146 -19.43 9.50 11.21
C ALA A 146 -19.60 9.36 9.69
N SER A 147 -20.51 10.15 9.12
CA SER A 147 -20.77 10.06 7.69
C SER A 147 -19.51 10.41 6.88
N GLY A 148 -19.28 9.68 5.80
CA GLY A 148 -18.12 9.82 4.91
C GLY A 148 -16.82 9.25 5.47
N HIS A 149 -16.81 8.69 6.68
CA HIS A 149 -15.65 7.96 7.23
C HIS A 149 -15.79 6.47 6.97
N TYR A 150 -14.71 5.79 6.65
CA TYR A 150 -14.71 4.36 6.34
C TYR A 150 -13.87 3.57 7.34
N ARG A 151 -14.32 2.34 7.64
CA ARG A 151 -13.59 1.39 8.50
C ARG A 151 -13.69 -0.01 7.93
N MET A 152 -12.82 -0.91 8.39
CA MET A 152 -12.96 -2.34 8.11
C MET A 152 -14.35 -2.86 8.55
N ILE A 153 -14.98 -3.69 7.72
CA ILE A 153 -16.36 -4.17 7.96
C ILE A 153 -16.49 -4.88 9.32
N SER A 154 -15.48 -5.67 9.70
CA SER A 154 -15.43 -6.37 10.97
C SER A 154 -14.04 -6.32 11.61
N ARG A 155 -14.02 -6.30 12.95
CA ARG A 155 -12.77 -6.41 13.73
C ARG A 155 -12.05 -7.73 13.46
N ARG A 156 -12.80 -8.81 13.21
CA ARG A 156 -12.26 -10.12 12.87
C ARG A 156 -11.49 -10.06 11.56
N MET A 157 -12.07 -9.49 10.50
CA MET A 157 -11.39 -9.35 9.22
C MET A 157 -10.15 -8.44 9.30
N ALA A 158 -10.22 -7.35 10.07
CA ALA A 158 -9.03 -6.53 10.35
C ALA A 158 -7.93 -7.30 11.11
N MET A 159 -8.28 -8.26 11.96
CA MET A 159 -7.30 -9.15 12.61
C MET A 159 -6.78 -10.23 11.67
N GLU A 160 -7.63 -10.78 10.80
CA GLU A 160 -7.27 -11.80 9.81
C GLU A 160 -6.34 -11.21 8.74
N VAL A 161 -6.60 -10.01 8.22
CA VAL A 161 -5.67 -9.28 7.34
C VAL A 161 -4.33 -9.07 8.04
N ARG A 162 -4.34 -8.61 9.29
CA ARG A 162 -3.10 -8.42 10.08
C ARG A 162 -2.38 -9.73 10.37
N HIS A 163 -3.09 -10.82 10.68
CA HIS A 163 -2.51 -12.14 10.94
C HIS A 163 -1.99 -12.81 9.67
N GLY A 164 -2.72 -12.71 8.56
CA GLY A 164 -2.27 -13.17 7.26
C GLY A 164 -0.99 -12.45 6.84
N ALA A 165 -0.98 -11.13 7.00
CA ALA A 165 0.21 -10.31 6.77
C ALA A 165 1.40 -10.66 7.69
N SER A 166 1.19 -10.72 9.01
CA SER A 166 2.25 -10.93 9.99
C SER A 166 2.75 -12.37 10.03
N GLY A 167 1.83 -13.34 9.93
CA GLY A 167 2.11 -14.76 9.88
C GLY A 167 2.65 -15.22 8.53
N ARG A 168 2.54 -14.38 7.48
CA ARG A 168 2.88 -14.73 6.10
C ARG A 168 2.21 -16.04 5.67
N ILE A 169 1.00 -16.26 6.15
CA ILE A 169 0.18 -17.42 5.84
C ILE A 169 -0.63 -17.07 4.59
N PHE A 170 -0.08 -17.44 3.43
CA PHE A 170 -0.76 -17.28 2.15
C PHE A 170 -1.51 -18.57 1.89
N ALA A 171 -2.81 -18.59 2.18
CA ALA A 171 -3.64 -19.73 1.81
C ALA A 171 -3.77 -19.77 0.28
N ASP A 172 -3.16 -20.77 -0.35
CA ASP A 172 -3.44 -21.15 -1.73
C ASP A 172 -4.81 -21.82 -1.75
N VAL A 173 -5.85 -21.10 -2.18
CA VAL A 173 -7.18 -21.70 -2.39
C VAL A 173 -7.22 -22.34 -3.78
N ARG A 174 -6.33 -23.30 -4.00
CA ARG A 174 -6.51 -24.37 -4.98
C ARG A 174 -6.29 -25.68 -4.25
N HIS A 175 -7.26 -26.06 -3.42
CA HIS A 175 -7.69 -27.43 -3.16
C HIS A 175 -8.78 -27.43 -2.07
N ALA A 176 -10.03 -27.38 -2.52
CA ALA A 176 -11.15 -28.16 -1.99
C ALA A 176 -12.20 -28.26 -3.10
#